data_AF-A0A817ZKJ8-F1
#
_entry.id   AF-A0A817ZKJ8-F1
#
_cell.length_a   1.000
_cell.length_b   1.000
_cell.length_c   1.000
_cell.angle_alpha   90.00
_cell.angle_beta   90.00
_cell.angle_gamma   90.00
#
_symmetry.space_group_name_H-M   'P 1'
#
loop_
_entity.id
_entity.type
_entity.pdbx_description
1 polymer ?
#
loop_
_entity_poly.entity_id
_entity_poly.type
_entity_poly.pdbx_seq_one_letter_code
_entity_poly.pdbx_strand_id
1 'polypeptide(L)'
;MNRIGLINSITNYTITLIQKSTLGEGKMILKQLHHNVLISCLSILYNILTLDEQVLNKDLVINKICRLLFKSDIQQVRLMSCVLYSNILTQTELESDDSCHHLCEPLFSSIDQAFQSSNYYLSNQISLFTLVNCLKNLCTHKQFQIRIGKQNENIELLFRILRQFNSSVEQQEEIQIILESIWFCSFEYSCAKQIHSHDKYFAQLVQLAETNPNERIQQAAKGILWQLKQTISIPNAPSTSVTAESSQHIMLSYNHDSKDLVNKICQYLQNSGYRTWMDIDNMHGSTLDCMAHAIEQASVIIVCMSEKYKQSPNCQSEAEYAYRLKKPILPVLLQSKYKPDGWLGIILGTKLYTDFTKNDFDSNYKKLVKEIEATKN
;
A
#
# COMPACT_ATOMS: atom_id res chain seq x y z
N MET A 1 -44.05 -13.12 8.97
CA MET A 1 -42.71 -13.15 9.61
C MET A 1 -41.99 -11.88 9.19
N ASN A 2 -41.69 -10.95 10.11
CA ASN A 2 -40.95 -9.72 9.79
C ASN A 2 -39.54 -10.10 9.30
N ARG A 3 -38.97 -9.42 8.29
CA ARG A 3 -37.64 -9.71 7.68
C ARG A 3 -36.54 -9.86 8.76
N ILE A 4 -36.57 -8.98 9.75
CA ILE A 4 -35.65 -9.00 10.92
C ILE A 4 -35.82 -10.29 11.74
N GLY A 5 -37.05 -10.80 11.89
CA GLY A 5 -37.33 -12.04 12.62
C GLY A 5 -36.76 -13.29 11.95
N LEU A 6 -36.76 -13.35 10.62
CA LEU A 6 -36.13 -14.46 9.88
C LEU A 6 -34.60 -14.42 10.03
N ILE A 7 -33.99 -13.24 9.91
CA ILE A 7 -32.54 -13.05 10.04
C ILE A 7 -32.05 -13.41 11.44
N ASN A 8 -32.78 -12.98 12.48
CA ASN A 8 -32.50 -13.40 13.86
C ASN A 8 -32.64 -14.91 14.05
N SER A 9 -33.63 -15.54 13.42
CA SER A 9 -33.81 -17.00 13.48
C SER A 9 -32.64 -17.74 12.84
N ILE A 10 -32.17 -17.30 11.67
CA ILE A 10 -31.00 -17.87 10.99
C ILE A 10 -29.73 -17.68 11.84
N THR A 11 -29.53 -16.49 12.39
CA THR A 11 -28.37 -16.18 13.24
C THR A 11 -28.34 -17.06 14.49
N ASN A 12 -29.47 -17.18 15.20
CA ASN A 12 -29.59 -18.03 16.39
C ASN A 12 -29.45 -19.52 16.07
N TYR A 13 -29.99 -19.96 14.94
CA TYR A 13 -29.82 -21.33 14.47
C TYR A 13 -28.34 -21.63 14.17
N THR A 14 -27.64 -20.70 13.51
CA THR A 14 -26.20 -20.79 13.24
C THR A 14 -25.40 -20.94 14.53
N ILE A 15 -25.68 -20.11 15.54
CA ILE A 15 -25.03 -20.20 16.86
C ILE A 15 -25.28 -21.56 17.52
N THR A 16 -26.52 -22.06 17.44
CA THR A 16 -26.88 -23.38 17.98
C THR A 16 -26.12 -24.50 17.28
N LEU A 17 -25.94 -24.42 15.96
CA LEU A 17 -25.14 -25.39 15.20
C LEU A 17 -23.68 -25.38 15.63
N ILE A 18 -23.10 -24.20 15.86
CA ILE A 18 -21.71 -24.06 16.33
C ILE A 18 -21.56 -24.71 17.70
N GLN A 19 -22.47 -24.44 18.64
CA GLN A 19 -22.47 -25.03 19.99
C GLN A 19 -22.56 -26.57 19.98
N LYS A 20 -23.28 -27.13 19.01
CA LYS A 20 -23.44 -28.59 18.83
C LYS A 20 -22.36 -29.24 17.97
N SER A 21 -21.40 -28.47 17.45
CA SER A 21 -20.27 -28.97 16.66
C SER A 21 -19.07 -29.37 17.56
N THR A 22 -17.95 -29.82 16.98
CA THR A 22 -16.72 -30.12 17.75
C THR A 22 -15.99 -28.90 18.29
N LEU A 23 -16.41 -27.68 17.91
CA LEU A 23 -16.04 -26.44 18.60
C LEU A 23 -16.85 -26.26 19.91
N GLY A 24 -17.77 -27.19 20.19
CA GLY A 24 -18.52 -27.42 21.44
C GLY A 24 -18.58 -28.92 21.81
N GLU A 25 -19.72 -29.46 22.25
CA GLU A 25 -19.85 -30.82 22.86
C GLU A 25 -20.36 -31.96 21.92
N GLY A 26 -20.23 -31.83 20.58
CA GLY A 26 -20.91 -32.72 19.60
C GLY A 26 -20.25 -34.07 19.20
N LYS A 27 -21.07 -35.09 18.84
CA LYS A 27 -20.65 -36.43 18.31
C LYS A 27 -20.32 -36.45 16.80
N MET A 28 -19.47 -37.41 16.37
CA MET A 28 -18.82 -37.48 15.04
C MET A 28 -19.71 -37.63 13.78
N ILE A 29 -20.83 -38.36 13.82
CA ILE A 29 -21.61 -38.75 12.62
C ILE A 29 -22.41 -37.57 12.01
N LEU A 30 -22.70 -36.53 12.81
CA LEU A 30 -23.40 -35.32 12.35
C LEU A 30 -22.49 -34.27 11.68
N LYS A 31 -21.17 -34.51 11.65
CA LYS A 31 -20.17 -33.50 11.23
C LYS A 31 -20.39 -33.00 9.81
N GLN A 32 -20.46 -33.87 8.80
CA GLN A 32 -20.48 -33.44 7.40
C GLN A 32 -21.79 -32.75 6.99
N LEU A 33 -22.93 -33.21 7.52
CA LEU A 33 -24.22 -32.55 7.32
C LEU A 33 -24.25 -31.19 8.04
N HIS A 34 -23.72 -31.10 9.26
CA HIS A 34 -23.58 -29.84 9.98
C HIS A 34 -22.66 -28.85 9.27
N HIS A 35 -21.58 -29.29 8.65
CA HIS A 35 -20.66 -28.40 7.93
C HIS A 35 -21.30 -27.78 6.69
N ASN A 36 -22.01 -28.57 5.88
CA ASN A 36 -22.72 -28.04 4.72
C ASN A 36 -23.80 -27.03 5.13
N VAL A 37 -24.60 -27.36 6.15
CA VAL A 37 -25.62 -26.44 6.68
C VAL A 37 -24.98 -25.17 7.24
N LEU A 38 -23.87 -25.30 7.97
CA LEU A 38 -23.15 -24.15 8.53
C LEU A 38 -22.58 -23.25 7.43
N ILE A 39 -21.98 -23.80 6.37
CA ILE A 39 -21.51 -23.03 5.21
C ILE A 39 -22.70 -22.32 4.56
N SER A 40 -23.83 -23.00 4.34
CA SER A 40 -25.04 -22.36 3.80
C SER A 40 -25.54 -21.22 4.68
N CYS A 41 -25.55 -21.38 6.01
CA CYS A 41 -25.89 -20.32 6.94
C CYS A 41 -24.94 -19.12 6.82
N LEU A 42 -23.63 -19.36 6.77
CA LEU A 42 -22.65 -18.28 6.61
C LEU A 42 -22.80 -17.57 5.26
N SER A 43 -23.04 -18.30 4.18
CA SER A 43 -23.29 -17.73 2.85
C SER A 43 -24.57 -16.89 2.84
N ILE A 44 -25.64 -17.33 3.52
CA ILE A 44 -26.86 -16.54 3.67
C ILE A 44 -26.57 -15.24 4.44
N LEU A 45 -25.82 -15.31 5.54
CA LEU A 45 -25.43 -14.13 6.31
C LEU A 45 -24.57 -13.17 5.49
N TYR A 46 -23.63 -13.69 4.69
CA TYR A 46 -22.83 -12.89 3.77
C TYR A 46 -23.68 -12.21 2.70
N ASN A 47 -24.62 -12.92 2.09
CA ASN A 47 -25.52 -12.34 1.10
C ASN A 47 -26.43 -11.26 1.73
N ILE A 48 -26.90 -11.46 2.95
CA ILE A 48 -27.67 -10.44 3.69
C ILE A 48 -26.80 -9.20 3.90
N LEU A 49 -25.57 -9.37 4.36
CA LEU A 49 -24.61 -8.28 4.57
C LEU A 49 -24.39 -7.47 3.29
N THR A 50 -24.23 -8.13 2.14
CA THR A 50 -24.04 -7.43 0.85
C THR A 50 -25.27 -6.65 0.39
N LEU A 51 -26.46 -6.98 0.90
CA LEU A 51 -27.72 -6.30 0.55
C LEU A 51 -28.05 -5.17 1.53
N ASP A 52 -27.90 -5.40 2.83
CA ASP A 52 -28.18 -4.43 3.88
C ASP A 52 -27.43 -4.80 5.18
N GLU A 53 -26.33 -4.10 5.44
CA GLU A 53 -25.47 -4.30 6.61
C GLU A 53 -26.20 -4.02 7.93
N GLN A 54 -27.18 -3.11 7.96
CA GLN A 54 -27.80 -2.63 9.20
C GLN A 54 -28.68 -3.69 9.87
N VAL A 55 -29.02 -4.77 9.15
CA VAL A 55 -29.94 -5.80 9.63
C VAL A 55 -29.23 -6.86 10.47
N LEU A 56 -27.92 -6.97 10.34
CA LEU A 56 -27.13 -7.94 11.11
C LEU A 56 -26.69 -7.33 12.44
N ASN A 57 -26.87 -8.09 13.53
CA ASN A 57 -26.24 -7.73 14.80
C ASN A 57 -24.74 -8.03 14.71
N LYS A 58 -23.97 -6.97 14.40
CA LYS A 58 -22.52 -7.00 14.19
C LYS A 58 -21.76 -7.70 15.32
N ASP A 59 -21.99 -7.29 16.56
CA ASP A 59 -21.31 -7.87 17.73
C ASP A 59 -21.59 -9.35 17.90
N LEU A 60 -22.85 -9.76 17.69
CA LEU A 60 -23.26 -11.14 17.80
C LEU A 60 -22.58 -11.99 16.72
N VAL A 61 -22.62 -11.55 15.45
CA VAL A 61 -22.04 -12.29 14.33
C VAL A 61 -20.51 -12.39 14.46
N ILE A 62 -19.82 -11.29 14.80
CA ILE A 62 -18.36 -11.31 14.96
C ILE A 62 -17.94 -12.24 16.10
N ASN A 63 -18.51 -12.05 17.29
CA ASN A 63 -18.01 -12.69 18.51
C ASN A 63 -18.54 -14.11 18.72
N LYS A 64 -19.77 -14.40 18.28
CA LYS A 64 -20.40 -15.72 18.47
C LYS A 64 -20.36 -16.61 17.24
N ILE A 65 -20.00 -16.07 16.07
CA ILE A 65 -19.89 -16.85 14.83
C ILE A 65 -18.46 -16.78 14.29
N CYS A 66 -18.03 -15.63 13.78
CA CYS A 66 -16.79 -15.54 13.00
C CYS A 66 -15.54 -15.96 13.79
N ARG A 67 -15.27 -15.32 14.94
CA ARG A 67 -14.05 -15.59 15.73
C ARG A 67 -13.98 -17.02 16.26
N LEU A 68 -15.12 -17.67 16.51
CA LEU A 68 -15.16 -19.08 16.93
C LEU A 68 -14.84 -20.01 15.75
N LEU A 69 -15.37 -19.70 14.57
CA LEU A 69 -15.22 -20.52 13.38
C LEU A 69 -13.86 -20.42 12.71
N PHE A 70 -13.04 -19.42 13.04
CA PHE A 70 -11.62 -19.39 12.64
C PHE A 70 -10.84 -20.63 13.08
N LYS A 71 -11.27 -21.28 14.16
CA LYS A 71 -10.64 -22.51 14.69
C LYS A 71 -11.26 -23.80 14.14
N SER A 72 -12.26 -23.72 13.26
CA SER A 72 -12.91 -24.91 12.68
C SER A 72 -11.88 -25.78 11.96
N ASP A 73 -11.98 -27.11 12.08
CA ASP A 73 -11.12 -28.04 11.33
C ASP A 73 -11.39 -27.99 9.82
N ILE A 74 -12.59 -27.55 9.43
CA ILE A 74 -13.03 -27.48 8.03
C ILE A 74 -12.63 -26.15 7.39
N GLN A 75 -11.79 -26.24 6.36
CA GLN A 75 -11.25 -25.09 5.63
C GLN A 75 -12.33 -24.17 5.07
N GLN A 76 -13.36 -24.71 4.40
CA GLN A 76 -14.42 -23.90 3.79
C GLN A 76 -15.21 -23.10 4.85
N VAL A 77 -15.44 -23.68 6.02
CA VAL A 77 -16.11 -22.99 7.15
C VAL A 77 -15.23 -21.85 7.66
N ARG A 78 -13.93 -22.10 7.89
CA ARG A 78 -12.98 -21.05 8.30
C ARG A 78 -12.99 -19.89 7.30
N LEU A 79 -12.88 -20.19 6.01
CA LEU A 79 -12.81 -19.17 4.96
C LEU A 79 -14.10 -18.40 4.80
N MET A 80 -15.26 -19.06 4.78
CA MET A 80 -16.54 -18.35 4.68
C MET A 80 -16.78 -17.48 5.92
N SER A 81 -16.36 -17.93 7.11
CA SER A 81 -16.39 -17.09 8.32
C SER A 81 -15.43 -15.90 8.23
N CYS A 82 -14.28 -16.07 7.57
CA CYS A 82 -13.30 -15.01 7.31
C CYS A 82 -13.83 -13.98 6.30
N VAL A 83 -14.49 -14.44 5.23
CA VAL A 83 -15.17 -13.58 4.24
C VAL A 83 -16.26 -12.76 4.94
N LEU A 84 -17.11 -13.39 5.75
CA LEU A 84 -18.15 -12.70 6.49
C LEU A 84 -17.54 -11.65 7.43
N TYR A 85 -16.54 -12.04 8.21
CA TYR A 85 -15.83 -11.17 9.14
C TYR A 85 -15.20 -9.94 8.45
N SER A 86 -14.47 -10.15 7.35
CA SER A 86 -13.76 -9.07 6.65
C SER A 86 -14.70 -8.07 5.97
N ASN A 87 -15.96 -8.44 5.73
CA ASN A 87 -16.96 -7.55 5.13
C ASN A 87 -17.85 -6.86 6.17
N ILE A 88 -17.93 -7.38 7.40
CA ILE A 88 -18.70 -6.76 8.50
C ILE A 88 -17.90 -5.65 9.18
N LEU A 89 -16.59 -5.81 9.29
CA LEU A 89 -15.74 -4.84 9.96
C LEU A 89 -15.39 -3.68 9.03
N THR A 90 -15.31 -2.49 9.60
CA THR A 90 -14.76 -1.33 8.91
C THR A 90 -13.25 -1.48 8.76
N GLN A 91 -12.66 -0.70 7.84
CA GLN A 91 -11.20 -0.70 7.66
C GLN A 91 -10.45 -0.40 8.97
N THR A 92 -10.89 0.58 9.76
CA THR A 92 -10.22 0.95 11.02
C THR A 92 -10.32 -0.14 12.08
N GLU A 93 -11.44 -0.87 12.14
CA GLU A 93 -11.58 -2.00 13.06
C GLU A 93 -10.68 -3.17 12.62
N LEU A 94 -10.63 -3.48 11.32
CA LEU A 94 -9.75 -4.53 10.76
C LEU A 94 -8.27 -4.24 11.00
N GLU A 95 -7.85 -2.98 10.87
CA GLU A 95 -6.47 -2.55 11.13
C GLU A 95 -6.05 -2.80 12.59
N SER A 96 -6.99 -2.82 13.53
CA SER A 96 -6.74 -3.02 14.96
C SER A 96 -6.92 -4.46 15.45
N ASP A 97 -7.50 -5.35 14.64
CA ASP A 97 -7.93 -6.67 15.10
C ASP A 97 -6.99 -7.81 14.64
N ASP A 98 -6.21 -8.31 15.60
CA ASP A 98 -5.26 -9.40 15.41
C ASP A 98 -5.89 -10.81 15.29
N SER A 99 -7.22 -10.94 15.35
CA SER A 99 -7.87 -12.26 15.41
C SER A 99 -7.68 -13.11 14.15
N CYS A 100 -7.45 -12.50 12.99
CA CYS A 100 -7.53 -13.17 11.68
C CYS A 100 -6.18 -13.41 10.99
N HIS A 101 -5.06 -12.93 11.54
CA HIS A 101 -3.78 -12.95 10.83
C HIS A 101 -3.26 -14.36 10.50
N HIS A 102 -3.67 -15.38 11.26
CA HIS A 102 -3.30 -16.78 11.06
C HIS A 102 -4.01 -17.41 9.85
N LEU A 103 -5.04 -16.75 9.33
CA LEU A 103 -5.80 -17.18 8.15
C LEU A 103 -5.16 -16.77 6.82
N CYS A 104 -4.04 -16.04 6.84
CA CYS A 104 -3.31 -15.62 5.64
C CYS A 104 -2.95 -16.81 4.74
N GLU A 105 -2.24 -17.81 5.28
CA GLU A 105 -1.81 -18.99 4.51
C GLU A 105 -3.00 -19.83 3.99
N PRO A 106 -4.01 -20.18 4.83
CA PRO A 106 -5.21 -20.83 4.33
C PRO A 106 -5.92 -20.04 3.21
N LEU A 107 -5.96 -18.71 3.31
CA LEU A 107 -6.63 -17.87 2.32
C LEU A 107 -5.89 -17.92 0.98
N PHE A 108 -4.56 -17.71 0.95
CA PHE A 108 -3.77 -17.79 -0.28
C PHE A 108 -3.83 -19.17 -0.92
N SER A 109 -3.70 -20.24 -0.12
CA SER A 109 -3.86 -21.61 -0.61
C SER A 109 -5.23 -21.83 -1.28
N SER A 110 -6.28 -21.22 -0.72
CA SER A 110 -7.64 -21.34 -1.27
C SER A 110 -7.87 -20.49 -2.50
N ILE A 111 -7.23 -19.32 -2.58
CA ILE A 111 -7.21 -18.47 -3.77
C ILE A 111 -6.52 -19.22 -4.91
N ASP A 112 -5.38 -19.88 -4.67
CA ASP A 112 -4.68 -20.67 -5.68
C ASP A 112 -5.53 -21.87 -6.13
N GLN A 113 -6.14 -22.61 -5.19
CA GLN A 113 -7.06 -23.71 -5.52
C GLN A 113 -8.27 -23.25 -6.35
N ALA A 114 -8.87 -22.10 -6.00
CA ALA A 114 -9.96 -21.52 -6.76
C ALA A 114 -9.49 -21.06 -8.15
N PHE A 115 -8.30 -20.45 -8.25
CA PHE A 115 -7.74 -19.98 -9.51
C PHE A 115 -7.42 -21.13 -10.47
N GLN A 116 -7.00 -22.29 -9.95
CA GLN A 116 -6.72 -23.48 -10.73
C GLN A 116 -7.96 -24.28 -11.16
N SER A 117 -9.13 -24.00 -10.58
CA SER A 117 -10.35 -24.71 -10.93
C SER A 117 -10.95 -24.19 -12.24
N SER A 118 -11.63 -25.08 -12.97
CA SER A 118 -12.16 -24.77 -14.31
C SER A 118 -13.20 -23.65 -14.34
N ASN A 119 -13.83 -23.36 -13.19
CA ASN A 119 -14.88 -22.35 -13.05
C ASN A 119 -14.47 -21.17 -12.16
N TYR A 120 -13.24 -21.13 -11.64
CA TYR A 120 -12.79 -20.14 -10.65
C TYR A 120 -13.55 -20.19 -9.32
N TYR A 121 -13.94 -21.38 -8.86
CA TYR A 121 -14.52 -21.60 -7.54
C TYR A 121 -13.71 -22.58 -6.68
N LEU A 122 -13.64 -22.30 -5.38
CA LEU A 122 -13.21 -23.24 -4.38
C LEU A 122 -14.35 -24.22 -4.07
N SER A 123 -14.15 -25.50 -4.37
CA SER A 123 -15.14 -26.58 -4.08
C SER A 123 -16.56 -26.29 -4.60
N ASN A 124 -16.70 -25.51 -5.68
CA ASN A 124 -18.00 -25.04 -6.23
C ASN A 124 -18.87 -24.24 -5.24
N GLN A 125 -18.29 -23.65 -4.18
CA GLN A 125 -19.03 -22.93 -3.14
C GLN A 125 -18.62 -21.47 -3.00
N ILE A 126 -17.32 -21.17 -3.09
CA ILE A 126 -16.80 -19.82 -2.90
C ILE A 126 -16.10 -19.39 -4.18
N SER A 127 -16.51 -18.25 -4.75
CA SER A 127 -15.86 -17.73 -5.96
C SER A 127 -14.45 -17.23 -5.65
N LEU A 128 -13.56 -17.27 -6.63
CA LEU A 128 -12.22 -16.69 -6.56
C LEU A 128 -12.28 -15.23 -6.09
N PHE A 129 -13.14 -14.42 -6.68
CA PHE A 129 -13.21 -12.99 -6.38
C PHE A 129 -13.82 -12.68 -5.01
N THR A 130 -14.67 -13.55 -4.47
CA THR A 130 -15.08 -13.47 -3.07
C THR A 130 -13.87 -13.65 -2.14
N LEU A 131 -12.97 -14.57 -2.46
CA LEU A 131 -11.73 -14.79 -1.69
C LEU A 131 -10.73 -13.63 -1.87
N VAL A 132 -10.55 -13.11 -3.10
CA VAL A 132 -9.67 -11.96 -3.35
C VAL A 132 -10.21 -10.69 -2.70
N ASN A 133 -11.53 -10.45 -2.69
CA ASN A 133 -12.11 -9.31 -1.97
C ASN A 133 -11.95 -9.47 -0.44
N CYS A 134 -12.03 -10.69 0.09
CA CYS A 134 -11.69 -10.95 1.49
C CYS A 134 -10.21 -10.61 1.76
N LEU A 135 -9.30 -11.07 0.90
CA LEU A 135 -7.88 -10.73 0.98
C LEU A 135 -7.67 -9.22 0.98
N LYS A 136 -8.28 -8.49 0.04
CA LYS A 136 -8.20 -7.03 -0.05
C LYS A 136 -8.49 -6.36 1.29
N ASN A 137 -9.60 -6.72 1.94
CA ASN A 137 -10.00 -6.13 3.21
C ASN A 137 -9.00 -6.45 4.32
N LEU A 138 -8.48 -7.68 4.36
CA LEU A 138 -7.52 -8.12 5.38
C LEU A 138 -6.11 -7.56 5.17
N CYS A 139 -5.74 -7.20 3.95
CA CYS A 139 -4.46 -6.57 3.63
C CYS A 139 -4.28 -5.19 4.27
N THR A 140 -5.34 -4.58 4.82
CA THR A 140 -5.24 -3.35 5.63
C THR A 140 -4.44 -3.58 6.92
N HIS A 141 -4.46 -4.80 7.47
CA HIS A 141 -3.81 -5.14 8.73
C HIS A 141 -2.31 -5.44 8.58
N LYS A 142 -1.45 -4.80 9.39
CA LYS A 142 0.01 -4.86 9.23
C LYS A 142 0.61 -6.27 9.38
N GLN A 143 0.16 -7.05 10.35
CA GLN A 143 0.65 -8.44 10.51
C GLN A 143 0.20 -9.36 9.37
N PHE A 144 -0.89 -9.00 8.68
CA PHE A 144 -1.34 -9.75 7.52
C PHE A 144 -0.41 -9.47 6.34
N GLN A 145 -0.12 -8.19 6.05
CA GLN A 145 0.87 -7.78 5.05
C GLN A 145 2.24 -8.44 5.26
N ILE A 146 2.75 -8.46 6.50
CA ILE A 146 4.04 -9.09 6.83
C ILE A 146 4.03 -10.59 6.50
N ARG A 147 2.90 -11.29 6.73
CA ARG A 147 2.79 -12.71 6.40
C ARG A 147 2.76 -12.95 4.89
N ILE A 148 2.07 -12.09 4.14
CA ILE A 148 2.07 -12.14 2.67
C ILE A 148 3.51 -12.10 2.15
N GLY A 149 4.29 -11.11 2.61
CA GLY A 149 5.66 -10.88 2.16
C GLY A 149 6.69 -11.94 2.60
N LYS A 150 6.34 -12.85 3.52
CA LYS A 150 7.22 -13.98 3.89
C LYS A 150 7.35 -15.03 2.79
N GLN A 151 6.37 -15.13 1.89
CA GLN A 151 6.36 -16.11 0.81
C GLN A 151 6.22 -15.41 -0.54
N ASN A 152 7.22 -15.55 -1.40
CA ASN A 152 7.22 -14.91 -2.71
C ASN A 152 6.05 -15.39 -3.61
N GLU A 153 5.61 -16.63 -3.42
CA GLU A 153 4.52 -17.26 -4.17
C GLU A 153 3.19 -16.52 -4.02
N ASN A 154 2.97 -15.84 -2.88
CA ASN A 154 1.75 -15.07 -2.63
C ASN A 154 1.62 -13.87 -3.57
N ILE A 155 2.70 -13.10 -3.73
CA ILE A 155 2.73 -11.96 -4.65
C ILE A 155 2.66 -12.46 -6.09
N GLU A 156 3.38 -13.55 -6.41
CA GLU A 156 3.31 -14.17 -7.73
C GLU A 156 1.88 -14.58 -8.11
N LEU A 157 1.14 -15.20 -7.18
CA LEU A 157 -0.25 -15.60 -7.40
C LEU A 157 -1.14 -14.39 -7.76
N LEU A 158 -1.00 -13.27 -7.07
CA LEU A 158 -1.76 -12.05 -7.38
C LEU A 158 -1.48 -11.54 -8.80
N PHE A 159 -0.22 -11.55 -9.23
CA PHE A 159 0.15 -11.14 -10.59
C PHE A 159 -0.28 -12.16 -11.65
N ARG A 160 -0.31 -13.46 -11.34
CA ARG A 160 -0.87 -14.50 -12.21
C ARG A 160 -2.36 -14.30 -12.43
N ILE A 161 -3.12 -14.05 -11.35
CA ILE A 161 -4.55 -13.73 -11.43
C ILE A 161 -4.76 -12.44 -12.21
N LEU A 162 -4.02 -11.38 -11.89
CA LEU A 162 -4.10 -10.10 -12.61
C LEU A 162 -3.88 -10.28 -14.11
N ARG A 163 -2.88 -11.06 -14.51
CA ARG A 163 -2.58 -11.32 -15.92
C ARG A 163 -3.69 -12.10 -16.61
N GLN A 164 -4.30 -13.07 -15.93
CA GLN A 164 -5.40 -13.86 -16.47
C GLN A 164 -6.60 -12.99 -16.85
N PHE A 165 -6.92 -11.98 -16.03
CA PHE A 165 -8.11 -11.16 -16.21
C PHE A 165 -7.84 -9.81 -16.89
N ASN A 166 -6.58 -9.38 -17.03
CA ASN A 166 -6.20 -8.06 -17.55
C ASN A 166 -6.86 -7.65 -18.88
N SER A 167 -7.01 -8.60 -19.81
CA SER A 167 -7.58 -8.32 -21.14
C SER A 167 -9.11 -8.35 -21.17
N SER A 168 -9.77 -8.66 -20.06
CA SER A 168 -11.22 -8.80 -20.03
C SER A 168 -11.93 -7.47 -19.84
N VAL A 169 -12.87 -7.17 -20.74
CA VAL A 169 -13.74 -5.99 -20.65
C VAL A 169 -14.83 -6.16 -19.59
N GLU A 170 -15.20 -7.40 -19.27
CA GLU A 170 -16.27 -7.68 -18.30
C GLU A 170 -15.74 -7.66 -16.85
N GLN A 171 -14.51 -8.12 -16.62
CA GLN A 171 -13.96 -8.28 -15.27
C GLN A 171 -13.21 -7.04 -14.73
N GLN A 172 -13.71 -5.85 -15.03
CA GLN A 172 -13.02 -4.59 -14.68
C GLN A 172 -13.03 -4.32 -13.17
N GLU A 173 -14.13 -4.64 -12.48
CA GLU A 173 -14.23 -4.50 -11.03
C GLU A 173 -13.31 -5.49 -10.30
N GLU A 174 -13.22 -6.70 -10.82
CA GLU A 174 -12.33 -7.75 -10.33
C GLU A 174 -10.85 -7.37 -10.47
N ILE A 175 -10.45 -6.81 -11.61
CA ILE A 175 -9.10 -6.27 -11.80
C ILE A 175 -8.82 -5.19 -10.76
N GLN A 176 -9.79 -4.30 -10.50
CA GLN A 176 -9.64 -3.26 -9.48
C GLN A 176 -9.44 -3.87 -8.08
N ILE A 177 -10.21 -4.90 -7.69
CA ILE A 177 -10.06 -5.59 -6.39
C ILE A 177 -8.66 -6.22 -6.25
N ILE A 178 -8.12 -6.81 -7.32
CA ILE A 178 -6.76 -7.37 -7.32
C ILE A 178 -5.73 -6.27 -7.15
N LEU A 179 -5.86 -5.15 -7.87
CA LEU A 179 -4.95 -4.00 -7.76
C LEU A 179 -5.02 -3.36 -6.38
N GLU A 180 -6.20 -3.20 -5.78
CA GLU A 180 -6.36 -2.72 -4.40
C GLU A 180 -5.64 -3.65 -3.41
N SER A 181 -5.70 -4.96 -3.62
CA SER A 181 -4.95 -5.93 -2.81
C SER A 181 -3.43 -5.74 -2.94
N ILE A 182 -2.93 -5.56 -4.17
CA ILE A 182 -1.51 -5.30 -4.46
C ILE A 182 -1.07 -3.95 -3.88
N TRP A 183 -1.93 -2.93 -3.95
CA TRP A 183 -1.72 -1.61 -3.34
C TRP A 183 -1.49 -1.74 -1.84
N PHE A 184 -2.37 -2.41 -1.10
CA PHE A 184 -2.14 -2.62 0.34
C PHE A 184 -0.86 -3.42 0.63
N CYS A 185 -0.51 -4.40 -0.20
CA CYS A 185 0.75 -5.12 -0.07
C CYS A 185 1.97 -4.21 -0.26
N SER A 186 1.88 -3.21 -1.14
CA SER A 186 3.00 -2.30 -1.45
C SER A 186 3.43 -1.38 -0.30
N PHE A 187 2.64 -1.29 0.79
CA PHE A 187 3.02 -0.58 2.03
C PHE A 187 3.96 -1.39 2.95
N GLU A 188 4.15 -2.67 2.67
CA GLU A 188 5.07 -3.54 3.42
C GLU A 188 6.34 -3.73 2.59
N TYR A 189 7.50 -3.57 3.23
CA TYR A 189 8.78 -3.51 2.54
C TYR A 189 9.11 -4.80 1.79
N SER A 190 8.90 -5.96 2.40
CA SER A 190 9.23 -7.24 1.76
C SER A 190 8.35 -7.49 0.53
N CYS A 191 7.05 -7.20 0.61
CA CYS A 191 6.14 -7.20 -0.54
C CYS A 191 6.57 -6.19 -1.61
N ALA A 192 6.80 -4.93 -1.23
CA ALA A 192 7.19 -3.87 -2.16
C ALA A 192 8.49 -4.23 -2.91
N LYS A 193 9.48 -4.75 -2.19
CA LYS A 193 10.75 -5.21 -2.77
C LYS A 193 10.52 -6.33 -3.78
N GLN A 194 9.69 -7.32 -3.48
CA GLN A 194 9.36 -8.40 -4.43
C GLN A 194 8.69 -7.86 -5.70
N ILE A 195 7.74 -6.94 -5.55
CA ILE A 195 7.02 -6.36 -6.69
C ILE A 195 7.95 -5.53 -7.58
N HIS A 196 8.77 -4.66 -6.98
CA HIS A 196 9.63 -3.74 -7.72
C HIS A 196 10.86 -4.40 -8.33
N SER A 197 11.45 -5.39 -7.66
CA SER A 197 12.63 -6.11 -8.20
C SER A 197 12.28 -7.09 -9.32
N HIS A 198 11.00 -7.34 -9.58
CA HIS A 198 10.54 -8.25 -10.61
C HIS A 198 10.05 -7.50 -11.85
N ASP A 199 10.90 -7.38 -12.87
CA ASP A 199 10.65 -6.58 -14.08
C ASP A 199 9.27 -6.81 -14.72
N LYS A 200 8.82 -8.07 -14.80
CA LYS A 200 7.50 -8.39 -15.41
C LYS A 200 6.32 -7.81 -14.62
N TYR A 201 6.42 -7.74 -13.29
CA TYR A 201 5.35 -7.22 -12.44
C TYR A 201 5.28 -5.70 -12.59
N PHE A 202 6.45 -5.06 -12.52
CA PHE A 202 6.57 -3.61 -12.71
C PHE A 202 6.10 -3.19 -14.11
N ALA A 203 6.54 -3.87 -15.17
CA ALA A 203 6.10 -3.61 -16.54
C ALA A 203 4.58 -3.80 -16.73
N GLN A 204 3.99 -4.81 -16.11
CA GLN A 204 2.54 -5.03 -16.16
C GLN A 204 1.77 -3.90 -15.47
N LEU A 205 2.26 -3.37 -14.35
CA LEU A 205 1.67 -2.20 -13.69
C LEU A 205 1.79 -0.93 -14.53
N VAL A 206 2.94 -0.70 -15.17
CA VAL A 206 3.14 0.45 -16.08
C VAL A 206 2.18 0.36 -17.26
N GLN A 207 2.07 -0.82 -17.90
CA GLN A 207 1.12 -1.04 -18.98
C GLN A 207 -0.32 -0.73 -18.54
N LEU A 208 -0.75 -1.24 -17.38
CA LEU A 208 -2.07 -0.95 -16.83
C LEU A 208 -2.29 0.54 -16.56
N ALA A 209 -1.27 1.23 -16.05
CA ALA A 209 -1.31 2.67 -15.76
C ALA A 209 -1.47 3.54 -17.01
N GLU A 210 -0.89 3.12 -18.14
CA GLU A 210 -0.81 3.94 -19.37
C GLU A 210 -1.89 3.58 -20.39
N THR A 211 -2.22 2.29 -20.54
CA THR A 211 -2.99 1.81 -21.70
C THR A 211 -4.38 1.28 -21.36
N ASN A 212 -4.72 1.07 -20.08
CA ASN A 212 -6.01 0.49 -19.72
C ASN A 212 -7.16 1.49 -20.00
N PRO A 213 -8.27 1.11 -20.64
CA PRO A 213 -9.36 2.04 -20.96
C PRO A 213 -10.11 2.55 -19.71
N ASN A 214 -10.02 1.85 -18.58
CA ASN A 214 -10.68 2.22 -17.34
C ASN A 214 -9.77 3.11 -16.48
N GLU A 215 -10.20 4.36 -16.28
CA GLU A 215 -9.45 5.35 -15.50
C GLU A 215 -9.19 4.90 -14.05
N ARG A 216 -10.13 4.17 -13.42
CA ARG A 216 -9.96 3.67 -12.05
C ARG A 216 -8.81 2.67 -11.96
N ILE A 217 -8.70 1.80 -12.96
CA ILE A 217 -7.61 0.81 -13.05
C ILE A 217 -6.28 1.53 -13.30
N GLN A 218 -6.26 2.53 -14.18
CA GLN A 218 -5.07 3.34 -14.40
C GLN A 218 -4.60 4.02 -13.11
N GLN A 219 -5.53 4.65 -12.38
CA GLN A 219 -5.25 5.34 -11.12
C GLN A 219 -4.76 4.36 -10.05
N ALA A 220 -5.38 3.19 -9.91
CA ALA A 220 -4.93 2.15 -8.98
C ALA A 220 -3.49 1.69 -9.30
N ALA A 221 -3.19 1.43 -10.58
CA ALA A 221 -1.85 1.03 -11.01
C ALA A 221 -0.79 2.13 -10.80
N LYS A 222 -1.13 3.39 -11.13
CA LYS A 222 -0.28 4.56 -10.85
C LYS A 222 -0.01 4.73 -9.36
N GLY A 223 -1.04 4.53 -8.54
CA GLY A 223 -0.94 4.45 -7.09
C GLY A 223 0.12 3.44 -6.70
N ILE A 224 -0.05 2.16 -7.06
CA ILE A 224 0.89 1.09 -6.69
C ILE A 224 2.33 1.47 -7.06
N LEU A 225 2.56 1.94 -8.30
CA LEU A 225 3.89 2.36 -8.74
C LEU A 225 4.46 3.48 -7.86
N TRP A 226 3.65 4.47 -7.50
CA TRP A 226 4.03 5.54 -6.58
C TRP A 226 4.37 5.00 -5.19
N GLN A 227 3.54 4.13 -4.62
CA GLN A 227 3.76 3.58 -3.27
C GLN A 227 4.98 2.66 -3.20
N LEU A 228 5.26 1.91 -4.26
CA LEU A 228 6.50 1.12 -4.37
C LEU A 228 7.73 2.02 -4.31
N LYS A 229 7.73 3.13 -5.06
CA LYS A 229 8.82 4.12 -5.00
C LYS A 229 9.01 4.65 -3.58
N GLN A 230 7.93 5.03 -2.89
CA GLN A 230 8.01 5.52 -1.50
C GLN A 230 8.60 4.46 -0.56
N THR A 231 8.06 3.24 -0.61
CA THR A 231 8.42 2.16 0.33
C THR A 231 9.86 1.69 0.14
N ILE A 232 10.37 1.71 -1.08
CA ILE A 232 11.72 1.24 -1.42
C ILE A 232 12.77 2.34 -1.23
N SER A 233 12.38 3.60 -1.40
CA SER A 233 13.26 4.75 -1.14
C SER A 233 13.57 4.93 0.34
N ILE A 234 12.87 4.24 1.23
CA ILE A 234 13.19 4.14 2.65
C ILE A 234 14.24 3.03 2.82
N PRO A 235 15.51 3.33 3.15
CA PRO A 235 16.48 2.29 3.43
C PRO A 235 16.08 1.56 4.71
N ASN A 236 15.96 0.23 4.62
CA ASN A 236 15.85 -0.65 5.77
C ASN A 236 16.99 -0.41 6.76
N ALA A 237 16.70 0.27 7.87
CA ALA A 237 17.31 -0.09 9.14
C ALA A 237 16.53 -1.29 9.70
N PRO A 238 17.20 -2.30 10.28
CA PRO A 238 16.51 -3.44 10.88
C PRO A 238 15.57 -2.95 11.99
N SER A 239 14.41 -3.59 12.03
CA SER A 239 13.34 -3.40 13.01
C SER A 239 13.86 -3.23 14.43
N THR A 240 13.75 -2.01 14.97
CA THR A 240 13.73 -1.79 16.41
C THR A 240 12.70 -0.70 16.71
N SER A 241 11.66 -1.09 17.43
CA SER A 241 10.75 -0.28 18.25
C SER A 241 10.55 1.20 17.87
N VAL A 242 9.33 1.46 17.39
CA VAL A 242 8.70 2.77 17.26
C VAL A 242 8.78 3.56 18.57
N THR A 243 9.42 4.72 18.54
CA THR A 243 8.92 5.91 19.23
C THR A 243 8.56 6.93 18.17
N ALA A 244 7.28 7.28 18.12
CA ALA A 244 6.72 8.22 17.19
C ALA A 244 7.21 9.64 17.49
N GLU A 245 8.10 10.16 16.65
CA GLU A 245 8.33 11.61 16.53
C GLU A 245 8.45 11.97 15.04
N SER A 246 7.85 13.11 14.69
CA SER A 246 7.54 13.58 13.33
C SER A 246 8.69 13.41 12.33
N SER A 247 8.45 12.65 11.26
CA SER A 247 9.44 12.36 10.23
C SER A 247 9.60 13.53 9.25
N GLN A 248 10.39 14.54 9.61
CA GLN A 248 10.80 15.57 8.65
C GLN A 248 11.95 15.06 7.77
N HIS A 249 11.86 15.25 6.45
CA HIS A 249 12.90 14.91 5.47
C HIS A 249 13.50 16.14 4.81
N ILE A 250 14.68 15.96 4.21
CA ILE A 250 15.37 16.94 3.37
C ILE A 250 15.03 16.64 1.91
N MET A 251 14.32 17.55 1.24
CA MET A 251 14.04 17.40 -0.20
C MET A 251 15.15 18.05 -1.01
N LEU A 252 15.66 17.36 -2.03
CA LEU A 252 16.59 17.94 -3.00
C LEU A 252 15.83 18.17 -4.30
N SER A 253 15.63 19.44 -4.66
CA SER A 253 15.09 19.81 -5.97
C SER A 253 16.26 20.02 -6.93
N TYR A 254 16.26 19.28 -8.04
CA TYR A 254 17.35 19.26 -9.00
C TYR A 254 16.86 18.98 -10.41
N ASN A 255 17.70 19.29 -11.41
CA ASN A 255 17.45 18.89 -12.79
C ASN A 255 18.15 17.55 -13.08
N HIS A 256 17.52 16.67 -13.86
CA HIS A 256 18.05 15.34 -14.20
C HIS A 256 19.50 15.34 -14.71
N ASP A 257 19.96 16.39 -15.38
CA ASP A 257 21.34 16.46 -15.87
C ASP A 257 22.39 16.59 -14.75
N SER A 258 21.99 16.91 -13.53
CA SER A 258 22.86 16.95 -12.35
C SER A 258 22.72 15.72 -11.45
N LYS A 259 21.99 14.69 -11.90
CA LYS A 259 21.59 13.53 -11.09
C LYS A 259 22.75 12.83 -10.38
N ASP A 260 23.86 12.59 -11.06
CA ASP A 260 24.98 11.87 -10.48
C ASP A 260 25.57 12.59 -9.26
N LEU A 261 25.70 13.92 -9.34
CA LEU A 261 26.24 14.73 -8.25
C LEU A 261 25.23 14.86 -7.10
N VAL A 262 23.95 15.00 -7.40
CA VAL A 262 22.87 15.07 -6.40
C VAL A 262 22.73 13.73 -5.68
N ASN A 263 22.81 12.61 -6.40
CA ASN A 263 22.84 11.27 -5.81
C ASN A 263 23.99 11.12 -4.82
N LYS A 264 25.18 11.61 -5.18
CA LYS A 264 26.34 11.60 -4.28
C LYS A 264 26.09 12.43 -3.01
N ILE A 265 25.56 13.64 -3.14
CA ILE A 265 25.19 14.49 -1.99
C ILE A 265 24.17 13.76 -1.10
N CYS A 266 23.16 13.15 -1.72
CA CYS A 266 22.14 12.39 -1.00
C CYS A 266 22.70 11.21 -0.22
N GLN A 267 23.56 10.40 -0.83
CA GLN A 267 24.20 9.28 -0.16
C GLN A 267 24.99 9.75 1.07
N TYR A 268 25.71 10.87 0.97
CA TYR A 268 26.43 11.44 2.10
C TYR A 268 25.49 11.91 3.22
N LEU A 269 24.40 12.61 2.88
CA LEU A 269 23.37 13.04 3.84
C LEU A 269 22.73 11.84 4.55
N GLN A 270 22.36 10.80 3.79
CA GLN A 270 21.80 9.56 4.33
C GLN A 270 22.77 8.84 5.26
N ASN A 271 24.04 8.73 4.87
CA ASN A 271 25.10 8.14 5.70
C ASN A 271 25.35 8.95 6.99
N SER A 272 24.98 10.24 7.00
CA SER A 272 25.04 11.10 8.18
C SER A 272 23.75 11.09 9.02
N GLY A 273 22.79 10.22 8.69
CA GLY A 273 21.54 10.04 9.43
C GLY A 273 20.38 10.95 9.00
N TYR A 274 20.53 11.75 7.94
CA TYR A 274 19.44 12.56 7.42
C TYR A 274 18.52 11.74 6.51
N ARG A 275 17.20 11.87 6.70
CA ARG A 275 16.22 11.39 5.72
C ARG A 275 16.21 12.34 4.54
N THR A 276 16.50 11.84 3.34
CA THR A 276 16.47 12.64 2.11
C THR A 276 15.36 12.15 1.18
N TRP A 277 14.84 13.07 0.38
CA TRP A 277 13.86 12.80 -0.68
C TRP A 277 14.38 13.37 -1.99
N MET A 278 14.36 12.54 -3.05
CA MET A 278 14.73 12.92 -4.41
C MET A 278 13.76 12.30 -5.40
N ASP A 279 13.50 13.00 -6.48
CA ASP A 279 12.91 12.42 -7.68
C ASP A 279 13.90 11.40 -8.27
N ILE A 280 13.56 10.11 -8.30
CA ILE A 280 14.36 9.05 -8.94
C ILE A 280 13.57 8.53 -10.16
N ASP A 281 14.14 8.85 -11.33
CA ASP A 281 13.91 8.44 -12.71
C ASP A 281 12.52 7.98 -13.17
N ASN A 282 12.11 8.60 -14.28
CA ASN A 282 10.85 8.48 -15.00
C ASN A 282 9.62 8.96 -14.22
N MET A 283 9.56 10.28 -14.01
CA MET A 283 8.32 11.03 -13.73
C MET A 283 7.74 11.64 -15.02
N HIS A 284 7.42 10.80 -16.02
CA HIS A 284 6.42 11.20 -17.02
C HIS A 284 5.03 11.11 -16.38
N GLY A 285 4.64 12.18 -15.67
CA GLY A 285 3.26 12.35 -15.19
C GLY A 285 3.04 12.18 -13.68
N SER A 286 3.97 12.61 -12.83
CA SER A 286 3.66 12.82 -11.42
C SER A 286 2.60 13.91 -11.25
N THR A 287 1.48 13.56 -10.62
CA THR A 287 0.42 14.50 -10.25
C THR A 287 1.00 15.58 -9.34
N LEU A 288 0.68 16.86 -9.60
CA LEU A 288 1.13 18.04 -8.84
C LEU A 288 1.01 17.84 -7.30
N ASP A 289 0.06 17.03 -6.85
CA ASP A 289 -0.20 16.71 -5.45
C ASP A 289 0.94 15.94 -4.76
N CYS A 290 1.66 15.06 -5.48
CA CYS A 290 2.78 14.31 -4.92
C CYS A 290 4.01 15.20 -4.67
N MET A 291 4.29 16.09 -5.62
CA MET A 291 5.32 17.12 -5.48
C MET A 291 4.96 18.10 -4.36
N ALA A 292 3.68 18.48 -4.27
CA ALA A 292 3.20 19.35 -3.21
C ALA A 292 3.40 18.71 -1.82
N HIS A 293 2.98 17.46 -1.64
CA HIS A 293 3.10 16.78 -0.36
C HIS A 293 4.55 16.60 0.10
N ALA A 294 5.47 16.29 -0.82
CA ALA A 294 6.90 16.17 -0.51
C ALA A 294 7.49 17.50 -0.01
N ILE A 295 7.08 18.62 -0.59
CA ILE A 295 7.49 19.97 -0.17
C ILE A 295 6.85 20.34 1.17
N GLU A 296 5.56 20.05 1.37
CA GLU A 296 4.83 20.33 2.61
C GLU A 296 5.41 19.60 3.83
N GLN A 297 5.90 18.37 3.66
CA GLN A 297 6.45 17.56 4.75
C GLN A 297 7.97 17.74 4.94
N ALA A 298 8.66 18.41 4.01
CA ALA A 298 10.09 18.65 4.13
C ALA A 298 10.41 19.68 5.25
N SER A 299 11.48 19.42 6.01
CA SER A 299 12.07 20.40 6.93
C SER A 299 12.87 21.46 6.20
N VAL A 300 13.54 21.08 5.11
CA VAL A 300 14.43 21.94 4.34
C VAL A 300 14.46 21.47 2.90
N ILE A 301 14.51 22.44 1.99
CA ILE A 301 14.59 22.22 0.55
C ILE A 301 15.98 22.64 0.09
N ILE A 302 16.75 21.70 -0.46
CA ILE A 302 18.02 21.99 -1.11
C ILE A 302 17.74 22.24 -2.59
N VAL A 303 18.01 23.46 -3.05
CA VAL A 303 17.83 23.86 -4.45
C VAL A 303 19.16 23.72 -5.18
N CYS A 304 19.24 22.73 -6.06
CA CYS A 304 20.44 22.39 -6.81
C CYS A 304 20.52 23.20 -8.12
N MET A 305 21.17 24.35 -8.04
CA MET A 305 21.22 25.37 -9.07
C MET A 305 22.09 24.98 -10.27
N SER A 306 21.51 25.14 -11.46
CA SER A 306 22.15 25.09 -12.77
C SER A 306 21.30 25.87 -13.78
N GLU A 307 21.85 26.15 -14.96
CA GLU A 307 21.10 26.78 -16.06
C GLU A 307 19.87 25.93 -16.42
N LYS A 308 20.06 24.60 -16.50
CA LYS A 308 18.98 23.67 -16.85
C LYS A 308 17.93 23.52 -15.76
N TYR A 309 18.33 23.69 -14.49
CA TYR A 309 17.37 23.80 -13.38
C TYR A 309 16.46 25.02 -13.56
N LYS A 310 17.04 26.19 -13.88
CA LYS A 310 16.28 27.43 -14.12
C LYS A 310 15.29 27.29 -15.30
N GLN A 311 15.65 26.52 -16.32
CA GLN A 311 14.84 26.34 -17.53
C GLN A 311 13.75 25.27 -17.40
N SER A 312 13.75 24.48 -16.31
CA SER A 312 12.78 23.39 -16.10
C SER A 312 11.48 23.92 -15.46
N PRO A 313 10.31 23.80 -16.12
CA PRO A 313 9.03 24.24 -15.55
C PRO A 313 8.67 23.51 -14.24
N ASN A 314 9.07 22.24 -14.12
CA ASN A 314 8.81 21.44 -12.91
C ASN A 314 9.64 21.96 -11.74
N CYS A 315 10.94 22.18 -11.96
CA CYS A 315 11.84 22.75 -10.94
C CYS A 315 11.40 24.16 -10.53
N GLN A 316 10.92 24.96 -11.47
CA GLN A 316 10.34 26.28 -11.19
C GLN A 316 9.11 26.17 -10.28
N SER A 317 8.16 25.29 -10.62
CA SER A 317 6.93 25.09 -9.85
C SER A 317 7.21 24.62 -8.42
N GLU A 318 8.16 23.68 -8.24
CA GLU A 318 8.59 23.21 -6.93
C GLU A 318 9.20 24.33 -6.08
N ALA A 319 10.13 25.10 -6.66
CA ALA A 319 10.80 26.19 -5.97
C ALA A 319 9.82 27.31 -5.57
N GLU A 320 8.91 27.70 -6.47
CA GLU A 320 7.87 28.69 -6.19
C GLU A 320 6.93 28.23 -5.09
N TYR A 321 6.57 26.95 -5.08
CA TYR A 321 5.71 26.39 -4.04
C TYR A 321 6.39 26.31 -2.68
N ALA A 322 7.65 25.85 -2.63
CA ALA A 322 8.47 25.87 -1.42
C ALA A 322 8.62 27.29 -0.86
N TYR A 323 8.85 28.27 -1.75
CA TYR A 323 8.93 29.68 -1.39
C TYR A 323 7.60 30.21 -0.82
N ARG A 324 6.47 29.87 -1.45
CA ARG A 324 5.11 30.23 -0.98
C ARG A 324 4.82 29.67 0.40
N LEU A 325 5.23 28.42 0.67
CA LEU A 325 5.10 27.77 1.98
C LEU A 325 6.14 28.25 3.00
N LYS A 326 7.03 29.18 2.62
CA LYS A 326 8.12 29.69 3.46
C LYS A 326 9.02 28.58 4.00
N LYS A 327 9.23 27.51 3.22
CA LYS A 327 10.13 26.43 3.60
C LYS A 327 11.57 26.95 3.64
N PRO A 328 12.41 26.48 4.58
CA PRO A 328 13.83 26.77 4.56
C PRO A 328 14.46 26.29 3.25
N ILE A 329 14.91 27.23 2.41
CA ILE A 329 15.60 26.94 1.15
C ILE A 329 17.11 27.13 1.34
N LEU A 330 17.88 26.08 1.01
CA LEU A 330 19.34 26.05 0.99
C LEU A 330 19.83 25.94 -0.47
N PRO A 331 20.42 27.01 -1.03
CA PRO A 331 20.91 26.98 -2.39
C PRO A 331 22.25 26.23 -2.50
N VAL A 332 22.36 25.36 -3.49
CA VAL A 332 23.59 24.61 -3.81
C VAL A 332 23.95 24.82 -5.28
N LEU A 333 25.20 25.19 -5.58
CA LEU A 333 25.66 25.41 -6.95
C LEU A 333 26.28 24.13 -7.52
N LEU A 334 25.71 23.61 -8.62
CA LEU A 334 26.19 22.41 -9.30
C LEU A 334 26.79 22.69 -10.69
N GLN A 335 26.62 23.90 -11.22
CA GLN A 335 27.18 24.31 -12.51
C GLN A 335 28.21 25.44 -12.33
N SER A 336 29.43 25.23 -12.84
CA SER A 336 30.51 26.20 -12.71
C SER A 336 30.16 27.52 -13.40
N LYS A 337 30.49 28.64 -12.75
CA LYS A 337 30.24 30.03 -13.21
C LYS A 337 28.76 30.38 -13.41
N TYR A 338 27.82 29.51 -13.02
CA TYR A 338 26.40 29.84 -13.07
C TYR A 338 26.06 30.86 -11.99
N LYS A 339 25.19 31.82 -12.34
CA LYS A 339 24.66 32.83 -11.41
C LYS A 339 23.14 32.83 -11.55
N PRO A 340 22.38 32.60 -10.46
CA PRO A 340 20.93 32.63 -10.53
C PRO A 340 20.44 34.04 -10.84
N ASP A 341 19.46 34.13 -11.73
CA ASP A 341 18.81 35.34 -12.20
C ASP A 341 17.30 35.09 -12.44
N GLY A 342 16.53 36.13 -12.75
CA GLY A 342 15.09 36.03 -12.97
C GLY A 342 14.33 35.46 -11.77
N TRP A 343 13.42 34.52 -12.01
CA TRP A 343 12.58 33.90 -10.97
C TRP A 343 13.40 33.23 -9.87
N LEU A 344 14.50 32.54 -10.26
CA LEU A 344 15.35 31.83 -9.31
C LEU A 344 16.15 32.82 -8.45
N GLY A 345 16.64 33.91 -9.05
CA GLY A 345 17.28 34.99 -8.31
C GLY A 345 16.36 35.63 -7.26
N ILE A 346 15.07 35.80 -7.57
CA ILE A 346 14.07 36.33 -6.64
C ILE A 346 13.84 35.40 -5.45
N ILE A 347 13.69 34.08 -5.70
CA ILE A 347 13.44 33.08 -4.65
C ILE A 347 14.63 32.96 -3.69
N LEU A 348 15.86 32.99 -4.23
CA LEU A 348 17.07 32.81 -3.42
C LEU A 348 17.51 34.10 -2.71
N GLY A 349 17.21 35.27 -3.27
CA GLY A 349 17.52 36.56 -2.67
C GLY A 349 19.01 36.73 -2.35
N THR A 350 19.33 37.09 -1.10
CA THR A 350 20.71 37.27 -0.60
C THR A 350 21.29 36.03 0.07
N LYS A 351 20.65 34.86 -0.08
CA LYS A 351 21.13 33.62 0.54
C LYS A 351 22.51 33.23 -0.01
N LEU A 352 23.40 32.84 0.91
CA LEU A 352 24.65 32.20 0.54
C LEU A 352 24.37 30.81 -0.04
N TYR A 353 25.27 30.35 -0.90
CA TYR A 353 25.16 29.04 -1.51
C TYR A 353 26.43 28.22 -1.28
N THR A 354 26.26 26.90 -1.15
CA THR A 354 27.39 25.98 -1.11
C THR A 354 27.77 25.56 -2.54
N ASP A 355 29.04 25.72 -2.90
CA ASP A 355 29.54 25.51 -4.26
C ASP A 355 30.22 24.14 -4.43
N PHE A 356 29.51 23.19 -5.04
CA PHE A 356 30.02 21.83 -5.30
C PHE A 356 30.77 21.71 -6.63
N THR A 357 31.01 22.81 -7.34
CA THR A 357 31.76 22.82 -8.61
C THR A 357 33.28 22.84 -8.41
N LYS A 358 33.74 23.01 -7.17
CA LYS A 358 35.17 23.13 -6.78
C LYS A 358 35.71 21.81 -6.21
N ASN A 359 37.03 21.66 -6.27
CA ASN A 359 37.77 20.41 -6.07
C ASN A 359 37.78 19.80 -4.64
N ASP A 360 36.91 20.24 -3.73
CA ASP A 360 36.84 19.69 -2.35
C ASP A 360 35.40 19.41 -1.93
N PHE A 361 34.90 18.23 -2.31
CA PHE A 361 33.55 17.78 -2.01
C PHE A 361 33.30 17.67 -0.50
N ASP A 362 34.26 17.14 0.27
CA ASP A 362 34.07 16.88 1.70
C ASP A 362 33.99 18.18 2.52
N SER A 363 34.80 19.18 2.17
CA SER A 363 34.73 20.51 2.81
C SER A 363 33.41 21.21 2.50
N ASN A 364 32.94 21.13 1.26
CA ASN A 364 31.66 21.71 0.87
C ASN A 364 30.47 20.97 1.50
N TYR A 365 30.53 19.65 1.58
CA TYR A 365 29.55 18.85 2.31
C TYR A 365 29.45 19.25 3.78
N LYS A 366 30.58 19.44 4.47
CA LYS A 366 30.59 19.94 5.85
C LYS A 366 29.93 21.31 6.01
N LYS A 367 30.07 22.20 5.02
CA LYS A 367 29.37 23.51 5.02
C LYS A 367 27.87 23.32 4.86
N LEU A 368 27.44 22.48 3.92
CA LEU A 368 26.03 22.16 3.70
C LEU A 368 25.38 21.59 4.97
N VAL A 369 26.05 20.66 5.66
CA VAL A 369 25.55 20.09 6.92
C VAL A 369 25.37 21.16 7.99
N LYS A 370 26.33 22.07 8.15
CA LYS A 370 26.20 23.20 9.09
C LYS A 370 25.01 24.10 8.75
N GLU A 371 24.75 24.35 7.47
CA GLU A 371 23.59 25.13 7.04
C GLU A 371 22.27 24.39 7.33
N ILE A 372 22.22 23.07 7.11
CA ILE A 372 21.05 22.24 7.46
C ILE A 372 20.78 22.31 8.96
N GLU A 373 21.81 22.16 9.80
CA GLU A 373 21.66 22.24 11.26
C GLU A 373 21.21 23.63 11.71
N ALA A 374 21.73 24.69 11.09
CA ALA A 374 21.32 26.06 11.38
C ALA A 374 19.85 26.35 11.01
N THR A 375 19.24 25.58 10.10
CA THR A 375 17.81 25.71 9.77
C THR A 375 16.86 25.00 10.74
N LYS A 376 17.38 24.17 11.66
CA LYS A 376 16.57 23.44 12.65
C LYS A 376 16.36 24.20 13.97
N ASN A 377 17.14 25.24 14.21
CA ASN A 377 17.00 26.17 15.35
C ASN A 377 16.17 27.39 14.94
#